data_AF-C5Z6S4-F1
#
_entry.id   AF-C5Z6S4-F1
#
_cell.length_a   1.000
_cell.length_b   1.000
_cell.length_c   1.000
_cell.angle_alpha   90.00
_cell.angle_beta   90.00
_cell.angle_gamma   90.00
#
_symmetry.space_group_name_H-M   'P 1'
#
loop_
_entity.id
_entity.type
_entity.pdbx_description
1 polymer ?
#
loop_
_entity_poly.entity_id
_entity_poly.type
_entity_poly.pdbx_seq_one_letter_code
_entity_poly.pdbx_strand_id
1 'polypeptide(L)'
;MDAARFRAGLRMLTVDEDRVNLVVLKRVLKVCDYNNVTIVADVSTALDMLRERKDGDDQFDLVISDFFIPNNGINSLKFLELVAVEMDIPVIGISLAQTHPTTIFMRMAIF
;
A
#
# COMPACT_ATOMS: atom_id res chain seq x y z
N MET A 1 10.70 17.42 -12.30
CA MET A 1 9.63 16.52 -12.78
C MET A 1 8.30 17.24 -12.63
N ASP A 2 7.41 17.16 -13.62
CA ASP A 2 6.04 17.64 -13.47
C ASP A 2 5.30 16.76 -12.44
N ALA A 3 4.70 17.40 -11.44
CA ALA A 3 3.97 16.72 -10.37
C ALA A 3 2.78 15.90 -10.91
N ALA A 4 2.16 16.33 -12.01
CA ALA A 4 1.09 15.56 -12.65
C ALA A 4 1.63 14.27 -13.28
N ARG A 5 2.77 14.38 -13.98
CA ARG A 5 3.44 13.22 -14.59
C ARG A 5 3.95 12.22 -13.55
N PHE A 6 4.43 12.72 -12.40
CA PHE A 6 4.81 11.87 -11.28
C PHE A 6 3.62 11.07 -10.74
N ARG A 7 2.51 11.75 -10.41
CA ARG A 7 1.30 11.10 -9.88
C ARG A 7 0.70 10.06 -10.83
N ALA A 8 0.67 10.38 -12.13
CA ALA A 8 0.17 9.47 -13.16
C ALA A 8 1.11 8.27 -13.42
N GLY A 9 2.40 8.41 -13.13
CA GLY A 9 3.40 7.35 -13.35
C GLY A 9 3.56 6.40 -12.16
N LEU A 10 3.28 6.86 -10.93
CA LEU A 10 3.53 6.12 -9.70
C LEU A 10 2.67 4.85 -9.59
N ARG A 11 3.32 3.68 -9.55
CA ARG A 11 2.67 2.37 -9.41
C ARG A 11 2.60 1.98 -7.94
N MET A 12 1.38 1.85 -7.46
CA MET A 12 1.10 1.64 -6.05
C MET A 12 0.44 0.29 -5.85
N LEU A 13 0.87 -0.42 -4.81
CA LEU A 13 0.20 -1.62 -4.31
C LEU A 13 -0.47 -1.29 -2.98
N THR A 14 -1.78 -1.46 -2.86
CA THR A 14 -2.51 -1.28 -1.61
C THR A 14 -2.94 -2.64 -1.04
N VAL A 15 -2.64 -2.90 0.22
CA VAL A 15 -2.92 -4.18 0.91
C VAL A 15 -3.79 -3.94 2.14
N ASP A 16 -5.00 -4.50 2.15
CA ASP A 16 -5.93 -4.41 3.28
C ASP A 16 -6.96 -5.55 3.16
N GLU A 17 -7.22 -6.28 4.25
CA GLU A 17 -8.21 -7.39 4.25
C GLU A 17 -9.65 -6.90 4.08
N ASP A 18 -9.94 -5.65 4.47
CA ASP A 18 -11.24 -5.03 4.28
C ASP A 18 -11.38 -4.49 2.85
N ARG A 19 -12.21 -5.18 2.06
CA ARG A 19 -12.52 -4.78 0.68
C ARG A 19 -13.17 -3.40 0.57
N VAL A 20 -13.91 -2.96 1.58
CA VAL A 20 -14.50 -1.62 1.60
C VAL A 20 -13.39 -0.58 1.72
N ASN A 21 -12.42 -0.78 2.63
CA ASN A 21 -11.27 0.10 2.78
C ASN A 21 -10.47 0.20 1.48
N LEU A 22 -10.18 -0.94 0.83
CA LEU A 22 -9.49 -0.96 -0.46
C LEU A 22 -10.21 -0.12 -1.53
N VAL A 23 -11.53 -0.26 -1.64
CA VAL A 23 -12.32 0.50 -2.62
C VAL A 23 -12.34 2.00 -2.28
N VAL A 24 -12.48 2.35 -1.00
CA VAL A 24 -12.44 3.75 -0.54
C VAL A 24 -11.07 4.36 -0.82
N LEU A 25 -9.98 3.70 -0.41
CA LEU A 25 -8.61 4.16 -0.63
C LEU A 25 -8.31 4.34 -2.13
N LYS A 26 -8.69 3.36 -2.96
CA LYS A 26 -8.53 3.47 -4.42
C LYS A 26 -9.26 4.68 -4.99
N ARG A 27 -10.47 4.98 -4.51
CA ARG A 27 -11.24 6.17 -4.95
C ARG A 27 -10.54 7.46 -4.52
N VAL A 28 -10.06 7.55 -3.29
CA VAL A 28 -9.34 8.73 -2.78
C VAL A 28 -8.06 8.97 -3.58
N LEU A 29 -7.26 7.94 -3.81
CA LEU A 29 -6.03 8.02 -4.61
C LEU A 29 -6.32 8.48 -6.04
N LYS A 30 -7.40 7.97 -6.65
CA LYS A 30 -7.81 8.37 -7.99
C LYS A 30 -8.22 9.84 -8.08
N VAL A 31 -8.92 10.37 -7.07
CA VAL A 31 -9.28 11.81 -7.01
C VAL A 31 -8.04 12.69 -6.90
N CYS A 32 -6.94 12.16 -6.35
CA CYS A 32 -5.66 12.85 -6.25
C CYS A 32 -4.74 12.63 -7.48
N ASP A 33 -5.26 12.07 -8.57
CA ASP A 33 -4.55 11.71 -9.81
C ASP A 33 -3.52 10.57 -9.71
N TYR A 34 -3.56 9.77 -8.63
CA TYR A 34 -2.80 8.53 -8.54
C TYR A 34 -3.61 7.39 -9.19
N ASN A 35 -3.34 7.14 -10.47
CA ASN A 35 -4.19 6.27 -11.29
C ASN A 35 -3.69 4.81 -11.37
N ASN A 36 -2.40 4.54 -11.15
CA ASN A 36 -1.81 3.20 -11.30
C ASN A 36 -1.84 2.43 -9.97
N VAL A 37 -3.04 2.19 -9.43
CA VAL A 37 -3.25 1.53 -8.14
C VAL A 37 -3.72 0.08 -8.32
N THR A 38 -2.93 -0.85 -7.81
CA THR A 38 -3.28 -2.26 -7.66
C THR A 38 -3.77 -2.52 -6.23
N ILE A 39 -4.92 -3.16 -6.08
CA ILE A 39 -5.52 -3.46 -4.77
C ILE A 39 -5.44 -4.97 -4.52
N VAL A 40 -5.01 -5.38 -3.33
CA VAL A 40 -4.88 -6.78 -2.94
C VAL A 40 -5.41 -6.95 -1.52
N ALA A 41 -6.24 -7.97 -1.30
CA ALA A 41 -6.84 -8.23 0.01
C ALA A 41 -6.07 -9.26 0.85
N ASP A 42 -5.07 -9.90 0.27
CA ASP A 42 -4.31 -10.99 0.89
C ASP A 42 -2.81 -10.71 0.83
N VAL A 43 -2.15 -10.79 1.99
CA VAL A 43 -0.71 -10.48 2.12
C VAL A 43 0.16 -11.43 1.32
N SER A 44 -0.21 -12.72 1.26
CA SER A 44 0.57 -13.71 0.51
C SER A 44 0.56 -13.39 -0.98
N THR A 45 -0.61 -13.04 -1.51
CA THR A 45 -0.78 -12.59 -2.90
C THR A 45 0.04 -11.31 -3.15
N ALA A 46 0.04 -10.37 -2.22
CA ALA A 46 0.85 -9.15 -2.35
C ALA A 46 2.36 -9.47 -2.39
N LEU A 47 2.82 -10.38 -1.53
CA LEU A 47 4.22 -10.83 -1.50
C LEU A 47 4.63 -11.52 -2.80
N ASP A 48 3.77 -12.38 -3.34
CA ASP A 48 4.06 -13.06 -4.61
C ASP A 48 4.19 -12.03 -5.74
N MET A 49 3.26 -11.08 -5.84
CA MET A 49 3.32 -10.00 -6.83
C MET A 49 4.57 -9.12 -6.67
N LEU A 50 4.99 -8.82 -5.45
CA LEU A 50 6.19 -8.03 -5.18
C LEU A 50 7.47 -8.78 -5.58
N ARG A 51 7.53 -10.08 -5.30
CA ARG A 51 8.68 -10.94 -5.65
C ARG A 51 8.80 -11.15 -7.15
N GLU A 52 7.68 -11.37 -7.84
CA GLU A 52 7.64 -11.57 -9.29
C GLU A 52 8.13 -10.35 -10.07
N ARG A 53 7.90 -9.14 -9.54
CA ARG A 53 8.24 -7.87 -10.19
C ARG A 53 9.52 -7.22 -9.66
N LYS A 54 10.20 -7.86 -8.71
CA LYS A 54 11.42 -7.32 -8.12
C LYS A 54 12.49 -7.15 -9.20
N ASP A 55 13.15 -5.99 -9.21
CA ASP A 55 14.17 -5.60 -10.18
C ASP A 55 13.69 -5.54 -11.66
N GLY A 56 12.37 -5.63 -11.89
CA GLY A 56 11.74 -5.53 -13.20
C GLY A 56 11.30 -4.11 -13.55
N ASP A 57 11.12 -3.85 -14.86
CA ASP A 57 10.62 -2.56 -15.35
C ASP A 57 9.20 -2.23 -14.85
N ASP A 58 8.47 -3.20 -14.30
CA ASP A 58 7.10 -3.10 -13.78
C ASP A 58 7.01 -3.15 -12.23
N GLN A 59 8.13 -3.02 -11.52
CA GLN A 59 8.20 -2.98 -10.05
C GLN A 59 7.26 -1.92 -9.45
N PHE A 60 6.69 -2.19 -8.28
CA PHE A 60 5.93 -1.19 -7.54
C PHE A 60 6.85 -0.13 -6.94
N ASP A 61 6.40 1.14 -6.99
CA ASP A 61 7.16 2.28 -6.48
C ASP A 61 6.78 2.61 -5.02
N LEU A 62 5.64 2.11 -4.54
CA LEU A 62 5.10 2.38 -3.21
C LEU A 62 4.11 1.28 -2.78
N VAL A 63 4.25 0.79 -1.54
CA VAL A 63 3.25 -0.06 -0.89
C VAL A 63 2.48 0.74 0.16
N ILE A 64 1.15 0.63 0.16
CA ILE A 64 0.29 1.15 1.21
C ILE A 64 -0.40 -0.03 1.89
N SER A 65 -0.30 -0.17 3.20
CA SER A 65 -0.85 -1.34 3.89
C SER A 65 -1.47 -0.97 5.23
N ASP A 66 -2.50 -1.68 5.66
CA ASP A 66 -2.95 -1.61 7.05
C ASP A 66 -1.84 -2.14 7.98
N PHE A 67 -1.58 -1.42 9.07
CA PHE A 67 -0.69 -1.82 10.16
C PHE A 67 -1.23 -3.00 10.96
N PHE A 68 -2.55 -3.19 11.00
CA PHE A 68 -3.21 -4.22 11.78
C PHE A 68 -3.93 -5.20 10.85
N ILE A 69 -3.20 -5.88 9.97
CA ILE A 69 -3.75 -7.00 9.20
C ILE A 69 -3.99 -8.16 10.17
N PRO A 70 -5.26 -8.49 10.51
CA PRO A 70 -5.55 -9.34 11.66
C PRO A 70 -5.54 -10.84 11.37
N ASN A 71 -5.54 -11.32 10.11
CA ASN A 71 -6.12 -12.66 9.85
C ASN A 71 -5.44 -13.58 8.81
N ASN A 72 -4.11 -13.60 8.73
CA ASN A 72 -3.40 -14.54 7.83
C ASN A 72 -2.03 -15.03 8.34
N GLY A 73 -1.79 -15.02 9.66
CA GLY A 73 -0.62 -15.67 10.27
C GLY A 73 0.75 -15.02 9.97
N ILE A 74 0.80 -14.10 9.01
CA ILE A 74 1.94 -13.20 8.75
C ILE A 74 1.73 -11.95 9.59
N ASN A 75 2.70 -11.64 10.44
CA ASN A 75 2.69 -10.38 11.19
C ASN A 75 2.83 -9.23 10.19
N SER A 76 1.85 -8.32 10.15
CA SER A 76 1.84 -7.13 9.31
C SER A 76 3.16 -6.35 9.41
N LEU A 77 3.74 -6.20 10.60
CA LEU A 77 5.04 -5.54 10.78
C LEU A 77 6.17 -6.27 10.06
N LYS A 78 6.18 -7.61 10.06
CA LYS A 78 7.17 -8.39 9.31
C LYS A 78 6.98 -8.24 7.81
N PHE A 79 5.73 -8.14 7.34
CA PHE A 79 5.46 -7.84 5.94
C PHE A 79 6.00 -6.44 5.57
N LEU A 80 5.68 -5.41 6.36
CA LEU A 80 6.16 -4.04 6.08
C LEU A 80 7.69 -3.95 6.15
N GLU A 81 8.33 -4.60 7.13
CA GLU A 81 9.79 -4.67 7.24
C GLU A 81 10.43 -5.39 6.05
N LEU A 82 9.88 -6.53 5.63
CA LEU A 82 10.36 -7.24 4.44
C LEU A 82 10.31 -6.35 3.19
N VAL A 83 9.20 -5.64 2.98
CA VAL A 83 9.01 -4.78 1.81
C VAL A 83 9.95 -3.57 1.86
N ALA A 84 9.99 -2.87 2.99
CA ALA A 84 10.81 -1.66 3.14
C ALA A 84 12.31 -1.98 3.10
N VAL A 85 12.74 -3.03 3.80
CA VAL A 85 14.17 -3.33 4.01
C VAL A 85 14.70 -4.29 2.95
N GLU A 86 14.04 -5.42 2.70
CA GLU A 86 14.58 -6.46 1.80
C GLU A 86 14.24 -6.21 0.32
N MET A 87 13.10 -5.57 0.04
CA MET A 87 12.68 -5.23 -1.32
C MET A 87 13.01 -3.79 -1.71
N ASP A 88 13.46 -2.96 -0.77
CA ASP A 88 13.79 -1.54 -0.98
C ASP A 88 12.63 -0.74 -1.59
N ILE A 89 11.39 -1.09 -1.21
CA ILE A 89 10.18 -0.41 -1.68
C ILE A 89 9.61 0.41 -0.52
N PRO A 90 9.43 1.74 -0.68
CA PRO A 90 8.83 2.57 0.35
C PRO A 90 7.46 2.06 0.78
N VAL A 91 7.19 2.10 2.08
CA VAL A 91 5.94 1.64 2.67
C VAL A 91 5.24 2.78 3.41
N ILE A 92 3.93 2.91 3.21
CA ILE A 92 3.06 3.72 4.07
C ILE A 92 2.10 2.77 4.79
N GLY A 93 2.29 2.67 6.10
CA GLY A 93 1.30 2.00 6.94
C GLY A 93 0.11 2.91 7.24
N ILE A 94 -1.11 2.37 7.15
CA ILE A 94 -2.36 3.02 7.57
C ILE A 94 -2.80 2.37 8.88
N SER A 95 -3.22 3.18 9.85
CA SER A 95 -3.78 2.69 11.10
C SER A 95 -5.01 3.54 11.43
N LEU A 96 -6.04 2.91 11.97
CA LEU A 96 -7.16 3.64 12.55
C LEU A 96 -6.70 4.32 13.84
N ALA A 97 -6.47 5.63 13.79
CA ALA A 97 -6.57 6.45 14.99
C ALA A 97 -8.07 6.62 15.26
N GLN A 98 -8.58 6.14 16.40
CA GLN A 98 -9.97 6.36 16.78
C GLN A 98 -10.23 7.84 17.09
N THR A 99 -10.40 8.67 16.06
CA THR A 99 -10.95 10.02 16.17
C THR A 99 -11.82 10.32 14.94
N HIS A 100 -13.11 10.04 15.12
CA HIS A 100 -14.23 10.28 14.19
C HIS A 100 -14.28 9.39 12.92
N PRO A 101 -15.46 8.84 12.56
CA PRO A 101 -15.63 7.78 11.56
C PRO A 101 -15.41 8.19 10.08
N THR A 102 -14.92 9.40 9.83
CA THR A 102 -14.77 9.95 8.46
C THR A 102 -13.33 10.27 8.07
N THR A 103 -12.36 10.08 8.99
CA THR A 103 -10.97 10.50 8.77
C THR A 103 -10.04 9.29 8.81
N ILE A 104 -9.61 8.83 7.62
CA ILE A 104 -8.48 7.90 7.54
C ILE A 104 -7.23 8.71 7.91
N PHE A 105 -6.73 8.52 9.14
CA PHE A 105 -5.46 9.09 9.55
C PHE A 105 -4.34 8.19 9.00
N MET A 106 -3.74 8.60 7.89
CA MET A 106 -2.55 7.94 7.37
C MET A 106 -1.36 8.34 8.26
N ARG A 107 -1.11 7.57 9.32
CA ARG A 107 0.07 7.76 10.15
C ARG A 107 1.27 7.20 9.39
N MET A 108 1.92 8.05 8.62
CA MET A 108 3.13 7.72 7.87
C MET A 108 4.26 7.35 8.86
N ALA A 109 4.47 6.06 9.10
CA ALA A 109 5.79 5.58 9.49
C ALA A 109 6.52 5.32 8.17
N ILE A 110 7.49 6.16 7.86
CA ILE A 110 8.50 5.82 6.86
C ILE A 110 9.42 4.85 7.60
N PHE A 111 9.38 3.56 7.23
CA PHE A 111 10.40 2.59 7.61
C PHE A 111 11.56 2.68 6.63
#